data_AF-A0A7N4PF29-F1
#
_entry.id   AF-A0A7N4PF29-F1
#
_cell.length_a   1.000
_cell.length_b   1.000
_cell.length_c   1.000
_cell.angle_alpha   90.00
_cell.angle_beta   90.00
_cell.angle_gamma   90.00
#
_symmetry.space_group_name_H-M   'P 1'
#
loop_
_entity.id
_entity.type
_entity.pdbx_description
1 polymer ?
#
loop_
_entity_poly.entity_id
_entity_poly.type
_entity_poly.pdbx_seq_one_letter_code
_entity_poly.pdbx_strand_id
1 'polypeptide(L)'
;MSFLRWVSEKFIVEGLRDLELFGEQPPGDARRKTNDSSSESIASSPKQDTMSSFLPEGRCYELLRIIGKGFEELMTVNLARYKPTGEHVTIRRINLEACTNEMVTYLQGELHVSKLFNHPNIVPYRATFIADNELWVVTSFMAYGSAKDLICSQFMDGMNELAIAYILQGVLKALDYIHHMGYVHRSVKASHILISADGKVYLSGLRSSLSMISHGQRQRVVHDFPKYSIKVLPWLSPEVLQQSRDQGSRWSDLWLFSPDLESSGL
;
A
#
# COMPACT_ATOMS: atom_id res chain seq x y z
N MET A 1 -1.82 22.52 -5.49
CA MET A 1 -0.87 21.67 -6.24
C MET A 1 -1.23 20.21 -6.04
N SER A 2 -1.29 19.37 -7.08
CA SER A 2 -1.56 17.93 -6.90
C SER A 2 -0.28 17.21 -6.50
N PHE A 3 -0.37 16.18 -5.65
CA PHE A 3 0.78 15.35 -5.27
C PHE A 3 1.49 14.75 -6.50
N LEU A 4 0.76 14.48 -7.59
CA LEU A 4 1.34 14.08 -8.89
C LEU A 4 2.21 15.17 -9.50
N ARG A 5 1.68 16.40 -9.57
CA ARG A 5 2.41 17.56 -10.10
C ARG A 5 3.64 17.86 -9.26
N TRP A 6 3.56 17.68 -7.95
CA TRP A 6 4.68 17.89 -7.05
C TRP A 6 5.72 16.76 -7.07
N VAL A 7 5.32 15.48 -7.19
CA VAL A 7 6.28 14.37 -7.43
C VAL A 7 6.98 14.58 -8.78
N SER A 8 6.24 14.99 -9.82
CA SER A 8 6.79 15.30 -11.15
C SER A 8 7.76 16.51 -11.12
N GLU A 9 7.37 17.62 -10.47
CA GLU A 9 8.16 18.86 -10.43
C GLU A 9 9.43 18.73 -9.55
N LYS A 10 9.46 17.85 -8.56
CA LYS A 10 10.58 17.73 -7.59
C LYS A 10 11.55 16.57 -7.85
N PHE A 11 11.15 15.51 -8.54
CA PHE A 11 12.07 14.39 -8.86
C PHE A 11 13.09 14.71 -9.98
N ILE A 12 12.86 15.75 -10.78
CA ILE A 12 13.68 16.07 -11.96
C ILE A 12 14.87 16.99 -11.62
N VAL A 13 14.80 17.78 -10.55
CA VAL A 13 15.78 18.87 -10.34
C VAL A 13 17.10 18.41 -9.69
N GLU A 14 17.13 17.30 -8.95
CA GLU A 14 18.36 16.86 -8.26
C GLU A 14 18.91 15.48 -8.69
N GLY A 15 18.19 14.69 -9.49
CA GLY A 15 18.57 13.32 -9.83
C GLY A 15 19.58 13.14 -10.98
N LEU A 16 20.00 14.21 -11.66
CA LEU A 16 20.78 14.12 -12.91
C LEU A 16 22.17 14.78 -12.87
N ARG A 17 22.73 15.08 -11.69
CA ARG A 17 24.10 15.62 -11.60
C ARG A 17 25.15 14.66 -11.05
N ASP A 18 24.73 13.56 -10.40
CA ASP A 18 25.67 12.68 -9.68
C ASP A 18 25.85 11.28 -10.32
N LEU A 19 25.46 11.09 -11.58
CA LEU A 19 25.58 9.79 -12.27
C LEU A 19 26.35 9.82 -13.60
N GLU A 20 27.06 10.90 -13.92
CA GLU A 20 27.98 10.96 -15.07
C GLU A 20 29.48 10.93 -14.70
N LEU A 21 29.82 10.80 -13.42
CA LEU A 21 31.19 10.63 -12.97
C LEU A 21 31.30 9.30 -12.21
N PHE A 22 31.55 8.20 -12.91
CA PHE A 22 32.37 7.05 -12.50
C PHE A 22 32.10 5.90 -13.45
N GLY A 23 32.89 5.80 -14.53
CA GLY A 23 32.72 4.72 -15.48
C GLY A 23 33.80 4.61 -16.53
N GLU A 24 35.08 4.54 -16.16
CA GLU A 24 36.10 3.86 -16.97
C GLU A 24 37.21 3.25 -16.09
N GLN A 25 37.34 1.92 -16.07
CA GLN A 25 38.56 1.15 -16.40
C GLN A 25 38.40 -0.39 -16.19
N PRO A 26 39.28 -1.24 -16.81
CA PRO A 26 38.91 -2.47 -17.53
C PRO A 26 39.28 -3.78 -16.78
N PRO A 27 39.15 -5.00 -17.37
CA PRO A 27 39.11 -6.25 -16.61
C PRO A 27 40.51 -6.82 -16.35
N GLY A 28 40.71 -7.34 -15.13
CA GLY A 28 41.89 -8.10 -14.71
C GLY A 28 41.49 -9.49 -14.21
N ASP A 29 42.17 -10.49 -14.76
CA ASP A 29 42.02 -11.93 -14.54
C ASP A 29 42.83 -12.45 -13.33
N ALA A 30 42.59 -13.72 -12.94
CA ALA A 30 43.41 -14.65 -12.14
C ALA A 30 42.95 -15.09 -10.72
N ARG A 31 42.27 -16.25 -10.72
CA ARG A 31 42.65 -17.54 -10.08
C ARG A 31 43.09 -17.61 -8.58
N ARG A 32 42.28 -18.39 -7.83
CA ARG A 32 42.59 -19.65 -7.08
C ARG A 32 42.78 -19.64 -5.54
N LYS A 33 42.12 -20.65 -4.94
CA LYS A 33 42.32 -21.38 -3.65
C LYS A 33 41.61 -20.79 -2.41
N THR A 34 41.11 -21.52 -1.40
CA THR A 34 40.79 -22.93 -1.05
C THR A 34 40.03 -22.85 0.30
N ASN A 35 39.14 -23.81 0.59
CA ASN A 35 38.64 -24.30 1.89
C ASN A 35 38.87 -23.46 3.17
N ASP A 36 37.81 -23.21 3.97
CA ASP A 36 37.62 -24.01 5.20
C ASP A 36 36.19 -23.86 5.77
N SER A 37 35.75 -24.93 6.41
CA SER A 37 34.50 -25.05 7.17
C SER A 37 34.64 -24.45 8.57
N SER A 38 33.65 -23.69 9.03
CA SER A 38 33.38 -23.53 10.48
C SER A 38 31.95 -23.03 10.69
N SER A 39 31.22 -23.84 11.43
CA SER A 39 29.91 -23.61 12.03
C SER A 39 29.93 -22.45 13.01
N GLU A 40 29.07 -21.44 12.82
CA GLU A 40 28.61 -20.59 13.90
C GLU A 40 27.09 -20.40 13.83
N SER A 41 26.48 -20.88 14.90
CA SER A 41 25.09 -20.77 15.31
C SER A 41 24.63 -19.32 15.40
N ILE A 42 23.62 -18.95 14.62
CA ILE A 42 22.90 -17.69 14.84
C ILE A 42 21.63 -17.99 15.63
N ALA A 43 21.63 -17.41 16.83
CA ALA A 43 20.61 -17.45 17.85
C ALA A 43 19.20 -17.17 17.29
N SER A 44 18.24 -17.94 17.80
CA SER A 44 16.81 -17.68 17.63
C SER A 44 16.47 -16.29 18.17
N SER A 45 16.13 -15.36 17.28
CA SER A 45 15.56 -14.06 17.67
C SER A 45 14.26 -14.27 18.47
N PRO A 46 13.98 -13.43 19.47
CA PRO A 46 12.82 -13.60 20.35
C PRO A 46 11.54 -13.37 19.57
N LYS A 47 10.57 -14.29 19.76
CA LYS A 47 9.19 -14.14 19.31
C LYS A 47 8.61 -12.88 19.95
N GLN A 48 8.41 -11.82 19.19
CA GLN A 48 7.67 -10.65 19.64
C GLN A 48 6.18 -11.00 19.79
N ASP A 49 5.78 -11.01 21.06
CA ASP A 49 4.51 -10.56 21.62
C ASP A 49 3.20 -11.06 21.00
N THR A 50 2.59 -11.97 21.77
CA THR A 50 1.16 -12.24 21.91
C THR A 50 0.27 -11.24 21.15
N MET A 51 -0.26 -11.67 20.00
CA MET A 51 -1.31 -10.95 19.29
C MET A 51 -2.47 -10.69 20.25
N SER A 52 -2.63 -9.45 20.74
CA SER A 52 -3.89 -8.99 21.28
C SER A 52 -4.88 -8.95 20.11
N SER A 53 -5.57 -10.07 19.86
CA SER A 53 -6.63 -10.11 18.86
C SER A 53 -7.77 -9.24 19.37
N PHE A 54 -8.15 -8.21 18.61
CA PHE A 54 -9.32 -7.43 18.95
C PHE A 54 -10.57 -8.32 18.81
N LEU A 55 -11.45 -8.28 19.81
CA LEU A 55 -12.65 -9.13 19.83
C LEU A 55 -13.58 -8.81 18.65
N PRO A 56 -14.12 -9.81 17.94
CA PRO A 56 -14.98 -9.63 16.78
C PRO A 56 -16.44 -9.31 17.16
N GLU A 57 -16.64 -8.36 18.08
CA GLU A 57 -17.96 -7.99 18.60
C GLU A 57 -18.14 -6.47 18.58
N GLY A 58 -19.17 -5.97 17.88
CA GLY A 58 -19.41 -4.52 17.73
C GLY A 58 -19.50 -3.77 19.06
N ARG A 59 -20.09 -4.39 20.10
CA ARG A 59 -20.24 -3.81 21.45
C ARG A 59 -18.90 -3.48 22.13
N CYS A 60 -17.80 -4.13 21.73
CA CYS A 60 -16.46 -3.89 22.26
C CYS A 60 -15.84 -2.59 21.75
N TYR A 61 -16.47 -1.90 20.80
CA TYR A 61 -15.94 -0.68 20.21
C TYR A 61 -16.90 0.47 20.46
N GLU A 62 -16.36 1.61 20.88
CA GLU A 62 -17.08 2.88 20.91
C GLU A 62 -16.69 3.67 19.66
N LEU A 63 -17.65 3.86 18.75
CA LEU A 63 -17.44 4.67 17.56
C LEU A 63 -17.33 6.15 17.96
N LEU A 64 -16.23 6.78 17.56
CA LEU A 64 -15.99 8.20 17.73
C LEU A 64 -16.24 8.90 16.38
N ARG A 65 -15.46 9.94 16.07
CA ARG A 65 -15.61 10.74 14.84
C ARG A 65 -15.36 9.94 13.56
N ILE A 66 -16.01 10.36 12.48
CA ILE A 66 -15.71 9.92 11.12
C ILE A 66 -14.40 10.57 10.69
N ILE A 67 -13.47 9.76 10.19
CA ILE A 67 -12.15 10.19 9.71
C ILE A 67 -11.96 9.96 8.20
N GLY A 68 -12.92 9.30 7.54
CA GLY A 68 -12.85 9.09 6.09
C GLY A 68 -14.10 8.44 5.53
N LYS A 69 -14.20 8.46 4.20
CA LYS A 69 -15.22 7.76 3.41
C LYS A 69 -14.59 7.11 2.18
N GLY A 70 -15.20 6.08 1.64
CA GLY A 70 -14.72 5.41 0.42
C GLY A 70 -15.72 4.41 -0.14
N PHE A 71 -15.26 3.61 -1.11
CA PHE A 71 -16.07 2.57 -1.75
C PHE A 71 -17.43 3.08 -2.26
N GLU A 72 -17.42 4.02 -3.21
CA GLU A 72 -18.65 4.63 -3.74
C GLU A 72 -19.57 5.22 -2.64
N GLU A 73 -18.98 5.85 -1.62
CA GLU A 73 -19.67 6.40 -0.43
C GLU A 73 -20.38 5.37 0.46
N LEU A 74 -20.26 4.06 0.17
CA LEU A 74 -20.81 2.97 0.98
C LEU A 74 -19.97 2.64 2.22
N MET A 75 -18.71 3.09 2.26
CA MET A 75 -17.79 2.86 3.37
C MET A 75 -17.62 4.12 4.21
N THR A 76 -17.87 4.02 5.51
CA THR A 76 -17.50 5.02 6.51
C THR A 76 -16.30 4.54 7.31
N VAL A 77 -15.31 5.40 7.51
CA VAL A 77 -14.13 5.11 8.33
C VAL A 77 -14.24 5.92 9.61
N ASN A 78 -14.30 5.24 10.75
CA ASN A 78 -14.39 5.84 12.07
C ASN A 78 -13.09 5.66 12.84
N LEU A 79 -12.68 6.70 13.57
CA LEU A 79 -11.89 6.51 14.77
C LEU A 79 -12.80 5.84 15.81
N ALA A 80 -12.30 4.87 16.54
CA ALA A 80 -13.02 4.21 17.60
C ALA A 80 -12.11 3.93 18.80
N ARG A 81 -12.72 3.73 19.97
CA ARG A 81 -12.04 3.25 21.17
C ARG A 81 -12.39 1.80 21.41
N TYR A 82 -11.40 0.92 21.43
CA TYR A 82 -11.58 -0.47 21.83
C TYR A 82 -11.73 -0.54 23.35
N LYS A 83 -12.95 -0.79 23.83
CA LYS A 83 -13.33 -0.68 25.25
C LYS A 83 -12.48 -1.54 26.20
N PRO A 84 -12.09 -2.79 25.86
CA PRO A 84 -11.32 -3.64 26.79
C PRO A 84 -9.96 -3.07 27.19
N THR A 85 -9.27 -2.36 26.29
CA THR A 85 -7.93 -1.79 26.57
C THR A 85 -7.92 -0.27 26.61
N GLY A 86 -8.95 0.40 26.10
CA GLY A 86 -8.97 1.85 25.88
C GLY A 86 -8.18 2.31 24.65
N GLU A 87 -7.60 1.38 23.87
CA GLU A 87 -6.79 1.70 22.68
C GLU A 87 -7.63 2.34 21.58
N HIS A 88 -7.05 3.32 20.87
CA HIS A 88 -7.66 3.90 19.68
C HIS A 88 -7.39 3.03 18.45
N VAL A 89 -8.46 2.70 17.73
CA VAL A 89 -8.44 1.88 16.52
C VAL A 89 -9.17 2.59 15.38
N THR A 90 -8.92 2.15 14.15
CA THR A 90 -9.70 2.54 12.98
C THR A 90 -10.69 1.43 12.66
N ILE A 91 -11.96 1.78 12.45
CA ILE A 91 -12.99 0.85 12.00
C ILE A 91 -13.54 1.31 10.66
N ARG A 92 -13.35 0.50 9.62
CA ARG A 92 -14.00 0.67 8.32
C ARG A 92 -15.30 -0.11 8.34
N ARG A 93 -16.42 0.59 8.17
CA ARG A 93 -17.77 0.03 8.18
C ARG A 93 -18.38 0.17 6.80
N ILE A 94 -18.92 -0.92 6.27
CA ILE A 94 -19.49 -0.97 4.92
C ILE A 94 -20.89 -1.59 5.04
N ASN A 95 -21.91 -0.83 4.65
CA ASN A 95 -23.29 -1.34 4.64
C ASN A 95 -23.45 -2.40 3.54
N LEU A 96 -23.68 -3.65 3.95
CA LEU A 96 -23.78 -4.77 3.02
C LEU A 96 -25.15 -4.83 2.32
N GLU A 97 -26.21 -4.25 2.90
CA GLU A 97 -27.53 -4.18 2.23
C GLU A 97 -27.49 -3.27 1.01
N ALA A 98 -26.62 -2.26 1.02
CA ALA A 98 -26.40 -1.36 -0.10
C ALA A 98 -25.43 -1.94 -1.15
N CYS A 99 -24.84 -3.11 -0.91
CA CYS A 99 -23.87 -3.74 -1.81
C CYS A 99 -24.55 -4.72 -2.76
N THR A 100 -24.13 -4.73 -4.03
CA THR A 100 -24.48 -5.83 -4.96
C THR A 100 -23.67 -7.08 -4.63
N ASN A 101 -24.10 -8.25 -5.13
CA ASN A 101 -23.35 -9.51 -4.97
C ASN A 101 -21.91 -9.40 -5.50
N GLU A 102 -21.70 -8.65 -6.57
CA GLU A 102 -20.37 -8.39 -7.13
C GLU A 102 -19.50 -7.54 -6.18
N MET A 103 -20.07 -6.50 -5.57
CA MET A 103 -19.38 -5.69 -4.57
C MET A 103 -18.99 -6.53 -3.35
N VAL A 104 -19.89 -7.41 -2.87
CA VAL A 104 -19.59 -8.32 -1.75
C VAL A 104 -18.45 -9.26 -2.11
N THR A 105 -18.46 -9.85 -3.31
CA THR A 105 -17.37 -10.71 -3.79
C THR A 105 -16.04 -9.95 -3.85
N TYR A 106 -16.07 -8.70 -4.30
CA TYR A 106 -14.90 -7.82 -4.34
C TYR A 106 -14.35 -7.51 -2.94
N LEU A 107 -15.23 -7.27 -1.95
CA LEU A 107 -14.84 -7.10 -0.55
C LEU A 107 -14.25 -8.38 0.05
N GLN A 108 -14.78 -9.56 -0.29
CA GLN A 108 -14.21 -10.83 0.16
C GLN A 108 -12.79 -11.04 -0.38
N GLY A 109 -12.53 -10.64 -1.63
CA GLY A 109 -11.18 -10.65 -2.21
C GLY A 109 -10.18 -9.81 -1.40
N GLU A 110 -10.58 -8.60 -0.98
CA GLU A 110 -9.77 -7.74 -0.11
C GLU A 110 -9.39 -8.43 1.20
N LEU A 111 -10.36 -9.09 1.86
CA LEU A 111 -10.14 -9.80 3.13
C LEU A 111 -9.27 -11.05 2.97
N HIS A 112 -9.34 -11.70 1.81
CA HIS A 112 -8.47 -12.82 1.50
C HIS A 112 -7.02 -12.37 1.32
N VAL A 113 -6.79 -11.34 0.49
CA VAL A 113 -5.46 -10.77 0.24
C VAL A 113 -4.84 -10.24 1.54
N SER A 114 -5.60 -9.53 2.37
CA SER A 114 -5.06 -8.97 3.61
C SER A 114 -4.59 -10.03 4.61
N LYS A 115 -5.14 -11.25 4.58
CA LYS A 115 -4.69 -12.38 5.41
C LYS A 115 -3.40 -13.02 4.89
N LEU A 116 -3.11 -12.90 3.60
CA LEU A 116 -1.89 -13.44 3.00
C LEU A 116 -0.68 -12.53 3.26
N PHE A 117 -0.91 -11.22 3.39
CA PHE A 117 0.16 -10.25 3.54
C PHE A 117 0.54 -10.02 4.99
N ASN A 118 1.82 -10.19 5.29
CA ASN A 118 2.43 -9.83 6.56
C ASN A 118 3.75 -9.10 6.30
N HIS A 119 3.72 -7.77 6.38
CA HIS A 119 4.86 -6.92 6.07
C HIS A 119 4.83 -5.63 6.92
N PRO A 120 5.97 -5.13 7.43
CA PRO A 120 6.03 -3.96 8.30
C PRO A 120 5.48 -2.66 7.69
N ASN A 121 5.42 -2.57 6.35
CA ASN A 121 4.88 -1.41 5.62
C ASN A 121 3.52 -1.68 4.95
N ILE A 122 2.78 -2.73 5.34
CA ILE A 122 1.40 -2.97 4.88
C ILE A 122 0.49 -2.92 6.11
N VAL A 123 -0.63 -2.20 6.01
CA VAL A 123 -1.56 -2.07 7.15
C VAL A 123 -2.18 -3.43 7.51
N PRO A 124 -1.96 -3.97 8.72
CA PRO A 124 -2.52 -5.27 9.11
C PRO A 124 -3.99 -5.14 9.51
N TYR A 125 -4.80 -6.11 9.09
CA TYR A 125 -6.19 -6.22 9.54
C TYR A 125 -6.20 -7.01 10.85
N ARG A 126 -6.64 -6.35 11.92
CA ARG A 126 -6.55 -6.88 13.29
C ARG A 126 -7.80 -7.63 13.71
N ALA A 127 -8.96 -7.22 13.19
CA ALA A 127 -10.20 -7.99 13.27
C ALA A 127 -11.07 -7.72 12.04
N THR A 128 -11.90 -8.68 11.67
CA THR A 128 -12.91 -8.52 10.63
C THR A 128 -14.13 -9.34 11.00
N PHE A 129 -15.30 -8.72 11.02
CA PHE A 129 -16.55 -9.35 11.43
C PHE A 129 -17.75 -8.60 10.87
N ILE A 130 -18.91 -9.23 10.93
CA ILE A 130 -20.19 -8.60 10.63
C ILE A 130 -20.78 -8.08 11.93
N ALA A 131 -21.19 -6.83 11.95
CA ALA A 131 -21.95 -6.23 13.04
C ALA A 131 -23.23 -5.66 12.44
N ASP A 132 -24.37 -6.16 12.93
CA ASP A 132 -25.69 -5.92 12.32
C ASP A 132 -25.65 -6.27 10.82
N ASN A 133 -25.80 -5.28 9.94
CA ASN A 133 -25.76 -5.44 8.48
C ASN A 133 -24.52 -4.78 7.84
N GLU A 134 -23.48 -4.48 8.64
CA GLU A 134 -22.25 -3.86 8.18
C GLU A 134 -21.06 -4.84 8.27
N LEU A 135 -20.21 -4.85 7.24
CA LEU A 135 -18.86 -5.41 7.35
C LEU A 135 -17.98 -4.43 8.11
N TRP A 136 -17.40 -4.88 9.22
CA TRP A 136 -16.45 -4.12 10.03
C TRP A 136 -15.05 -4.68 9.84
N VAL A 137 -14.11 -3.81 9.47
CA VAL A 137 -12.67 -4.11 9.41
C VAL A 137 -11.93 -3.20 10.38
N VAL A 138 -11.26 -3.81 11.35
CA VAL A 138 -10.53 -3.12 12.42
C VAL A 138 -9.04 -3.14 12.12
N THR A 139 -8.40 -1.97 12.17
CA THR A 139 -6.95 -1.79 12.07
C THR A 139 -6.46 -0.92 13.21
N SER A 140 -5.14 -0.91 13.47
CA SER A 140 -4.55 0.09 14.36
C SER A 140 -4.81 1.51 13.80
N PHE A 141 -4.98 2.49 14.70
CA PHE A 141 -5.18 3.88 14.31
C PHE A 141 -3.87 4.53 13.86
N MET A 142 -3.91 5.18 12.70
CA MET A 142 -2.77 5.90 12.11
C MET A 142 -2.91 7.38 12.44
N ALA A 143 -2.19 7.84 13.46
CA ALA A 143 -2.45 9.13 14.10
C ALA A 143 -2.27 10.35 13.19
N TYR A 144 -1.36 10.28 12.22
CA TYR A 144 -1.16 11.34 11.23
C TYR A 144 -2.09 11.20 10.00
N GLY A 145 -2.99 10.22 9.99
CA GLY A 145 -3.88 9.96 8.88
C GLY A 145 -3.13 9.49 7.64
N SER A 146 -3.64 9.86 6.47
CA SER A 146 -2.99 9.60 5.19
C SER A 146 -2.03 10.72 4.77
N ALA A 147 -1.10 10.42 3.87
CA ALA A 147 -0.26 11.43 3.24
C ALA A 147 -1.10 12.51 2.54
N LYS A 148 -2.27 12.15 1.97
CA LYS A 148 -3.23 13.13 1.43
C LYS A 148 -3.74 14.07 2.52
N ASP A 149 -4.08 13.55 3.70
CA ASP A 149 -4.58 14.39 4.80
C ASP A 149 -3.51 15.38 5.26
N LEU A 150 -2.25 14.96 5.33
CA LEU A 150 -1.12 15.85 5.65
C LEU A 150 -0.94 16.94 4.59
N ILE A 151 -0.96 16.59 3.30
CA ILE A 151 -0.85 17.55 2.20
C ILE A 151 -1.98 18.57 2.24
N CYS A 152 -3.22 18.12 2.47
CA CYS A 152 -4.37 19.01 2.47
C CYS A 152 -4.47 19.90 3.72
N SER A 153 -3.84 19.53 4.84
CA SER A 153 -4.00 20.24 6.12
C SER A 153 -2.78 21.06 6.53
N GLN A 154 -1.56 20.55 6.30
CA GLN A 154 -0.33 21.14 6.84
C GLN A 154 0.71 21.45 5.75
N PHE A 155 0.66 20.76 4.63
CA PHE A 155 1.67 20.84 3.56
C PHE A 155 1.03 21.19 2.22
N MET A 156 0.23 22.27 2.18
CA MET A 156 -0.50 22.69 0.98
C MET A 156 0.43 23.04 -0.20
N ASP A 157 1.63 23.53 0.13
CA ASP A 157 2.70 23.86 -0.84
C ASP A 157 3.64 22.67 -1.13
N GLY A 158 3.32 21.49 -0.60
CA GLY A 158 4.14 20.29 -0.69
C GLY A 158 4.92 20.00 0.60
N MET A 159 5.39 18.76 0.73
CA MET A 159 6.22 18.33 1.85
C MET A 159 7.70 18.66 1.60
N ASN A 160 8.57 18.45 2.57
CA ASN A 160 10.02 18.48 2.32
C ASN A 160 10.48 17.16 1.68
N GLU A 161 11.59 17.21 0.94
CA GLU A 161 12.12 16.05 0.20
C GLU A 161 12.54 14.88 1.10
N LEU A 162 13.05 15.17 2.29
CA LEU A 162 13.41 14.12 3.24
C LEU A 162 12.18 13.31 3.69
N ALA A 163 11.07 13.99 3.99
CA ALA A 163 9.81 13.35 4.35
C ALA A 163 9.26 12.52 3.18
N ILE A 164 9.38 13.01 1.94
CA ILE A 164 9.06 12.22 0.74
C ILE A 164 9.86 10.95 0.70
N ALA A 165 11.19 11.07 0.80
CA ALA A 165 12.10 9.94 0.68
C ALA A 165 11.75 8.85 1.72
N TYR A 166 11.47 9.23 2.96
CA TYR A 166 11.00 8.30 4.00
C TYR A 166 9.65 7.65 3.67
N ILE A 167 8.68 8.44 3.20
CA ILE A 167 7.37 7.92 2.80
C ILE A 167 7.52 6.93 1.64
N LEU A 168 8.22 7.31 0.58
CA LEU A 168 8.41 6.48 -0.60
C LEU A 168 9.21 5.23 -0.30
N GLN A 169 10.21 5.30 0.58
CA GLN A 169 10.94 4.11 1.02
C GLN A 169 9.99 3.06 1.64
N GLY A 170 9.07 3.48 2.51
CA GLY A 170 8.08 2.58 3.10
C GLY A 170 7.14 1.97 2.05
N VAL A 171 6.66 2.79 1.12
CA VAL A 171 5.80 2.35 0.01
C VAL A 171 6.52 1.34 -0.89
N LEU A 172 7.76 1.62 -1.28
CA LEU A 172 8.54 0.73 -2.17
C LEU A 172 8.83 -0.61 -1.50
N LYS A 173 9.15 -0.63 -0.19
CA LYS A 173 9.28 -1.89 0.57
C LYS A 173 7.99 -2.71 0.56
N ALA A 174 6.83 -2.05 0.72
CA ALA A 174 5.54 -2.72 0.64
C ALA A 174 5.24 -3.28 -0.76
N LEU A 175 5.52 -2.49 -1.81
CA LEU A 175 5.30 -2.91 -3.20
C LEU A 175 6.21 -4.07 -3.60
N ASP A 176 7.49 -4.03 -3.23
CA ASP A 176 8.42 -5.13 -3.47
C ASP A 176 7.90 -6.45 -2.88
N TYR A 177 7.41 -6.41 -1.64
CA TYR A 177 6.78 -7.57 -1.00
C TYR A 177 5.51 -8.04 -1.74
N ILE A 178 4.60 -7.13 -2.10
CA ILE A 178 3.35 -7.46 -2.83
C ILE A 178 3.67 -8.11 -4.18
N HIS A 179 4.63 -7.55 -4.91
CA HIS A 179 5.08 -8.07 -6.19
C HIS A 179 5.76 -9.42 -6.03
N HIS A 180 6.57 -9.61 -4.98
CA HIS A 180 7.16 -10.91 -4.65
C HIS A 180 6.10 -11.97 -4.36
N MET A 181 5.01 -11.61 -3.67
CA MET A 181 3.85 -12.48 -3.45
C MET A 181 3.02 -12.76 -4.72
N GLY A 182 3.35 -12.14 -5.86
CA GLY A 182 2.67 -12.39 -7.13
C GLY A 182 1.40 -11.56 -7.30
N TYR A 183 1.32 -10.40 -6.66
CA TYR A 183 0.20 -9.47 -6.78
C TYR A 183 0.65 -8.13 -7.38
N VAL A 184 -0.31 -7.39 -7.92
CA VAL A 184 -0.17 -5.96 -8.27
C VAL A 184 -1.16 -5.18 -7.41
N HIS A 185 -0.75 -4.04 -6.86
CA HIS A 185 -1.56 -3.26 -5.91
C HIS A 185 -2.67 -2.45 -6.60
N ARG A 186 -2.38 -1.82 -7.74
CA ARG A 186 -3.29 -1.06 -8.62
C ARG A 186 -4.01 0.14 -7.99
N SER A 187 -3.60 0.57 -6.79
CA SER A 187 -4.19 1.74 -6.14
C SER A 187 -3.20 2.55 -5.30
N VAL A 188 -1.94 2.63 -5.72
CA VAL A 188 -0.94 3.46 -5.04
C VAL A 188 -1.30 4.93 -5.22
N LYS A 189 -1.60 5.63 -4.12
CA LYS A 189 -1.91 7.07 -4.09
C LYS A 189 -1.75 7.64 -2.69
N ALA A 190 -1.62 8.96 -2.56
CA ALA A 190 -1.41 9.63 -1.28
C ALA A 190 -2.48 9.31 -0.20
N SER A 191 -3.74 9.08 -0.59
CA SER A 191 -4.80 8.73 0.36
C SER A 191 -4.73 7.27 0.86
N HIS A 192 -3.88 6.44 0.26
CA HIS A 192 -3.65 5.05 0.66
C HIS A 192 -2.31 4.85 1.39
N ILE A 193 -1.54 5.91 1.57
CA ILE A 193 -0.30 5.90 2.37
C ILE A 193 -0.65 6.44 3.74
N LEU A 194 -0.58 5.61 4.78
CA LEU A 194 -0.94 5.96 6.15
C LEU A 194 0.31 6.09 7.03
N ILE A 195 0.27 6.99 8.01
CA ILE A 195 1.40 7.28 8.89
C ILE A 195 0.98 7.14 10.36
N SER A 196 1.65 6.26 11.09
CA SER A 196 1.40 6.01 12.52
C SER A 196 2.01 7.09 13.41
N ALA A 197 1.63 7.10 14.69
CA ALA A 197 2.12 8.07 15.67
C ALA A 197 3.65 8.06 15.87
N ASP A 198 4.30 6.92 15.65
CA ASP A 198 5.76 6.75 15.68
C ASP A 198 6.44 6.99 14.32
N GLY A 199 5.71 7.54 13.34
CA GLY A 199 6.25 7.91 12.03
C GLY A 199 6.45 6.75 11.06
N LYS A 200 5.96 5.54 11.37
CA LYS A 200 6.02 4.40 10.44
C LYS A 200 5.01 4.57 9.31
N VAL A 201 5.42 4.17 8.12
CA VAL A 201 4.65 4.29 6.88
C VAL A 201 4.02 2.96 6.53
N TYR A 202 2.72 2.98 6.25
CA TYR A 202 1.93 1.81 5.88
C TYR A 202 1.18 2.04 4.58
N LEU A 203 1.32 1.12 3.63
CA LEU A 203 0.49 1.04 2.45
C LEU A 203 -0.84 0.36 2.79
N SER A 204 -1.92 0.99 2.39
CA SER A 204 -3.31 0.51 2.45
C SER A 204 -3.91 0.44 1.05
N GLY A 205 -5.21 0.19 0.91
CA GLY A 205 -5.84 0.13 -0.42
C GLY A 205 -5.80 -1.25 -1.09
N LEU A 206 -5.59 -2.32 -0.30
CA LEU A 206 -5.48 -3.69 -0.79
C LEU A 206 -6.69 -4.20 -1.57
N ARG A 207 -7.84 -3.53 -1.50
CA ARG A 207 -9.05 -3.90 -2.25
C ARG A 207 -8.82 -3.99 -3.76
N SER A 208 -7.98 -3.12 -4.32
CA SER A 208 -7.69 -3.11 -5.75
C SER A 208 -6.64 -4.15 -6.16
N SER A 209 -6.03 -4.85 -5.20
CA SER A 209 -4.95 -5.80 -5.48
C SER A 209 -5.45 -6.96 -6.34
N LEU A 210 -4.58 -7.43 -7.24
CA LEU A 210 -4.89 -8.48 -8.20
C LEU A 210 -3.78 -9.52 -8.21
N SER A 211 -4.17 -10.80 -8.16
CA SER A 211 -3.24 -11.91 -8.32
C SER A 211 -2.77 -11.99 -9.77
N MET A 212 -1.46 -12.04 -9.98
CA MET A 212 -0.84 -12.41 -11.24
C MET A 212 -0.65 -13.93 -11.37
N ILE A 213 -1.04 -14.71 -10.37
CA ILE A 213 -0.95 -16.17 -10.40
C ILE A 213 -2.27 -16.71 -10.97
N SER A 214 -2.17 -17.42 -12.10
CA SER A 214 -3.28 -18.11 -12.75
C SER A 214 -2.86 -19.53 -13.11
N HIS A 215 -3.72 -20.51 -12.83
CA HIS A 215 -3.44 -21.94 -13.02
C HIS A 215 -2.09 -22.40 -12.41
N GLY A 216 -1.75 -21.87 -11.23
CA GLY A 216 -0.51 -22.20 -10.52
C GLY A 216 0.77 -21.59 -11.13
N GLN A 217 0.64 -20.80 -12.20
CA GLN A 217 1.77 -20.13 -12.85
C GLN A 217 1.67 -18.62 -12.73
N ARG A 218 2.82 -17.98 -12.49
CA ARG A 218 2.92 -16.52 -12.50
C ARG A 218 2.84 -16.02 -13.94
N GLN A 219 1.79 -15.26 -14.22
CA GLN A 219 1.58 -14.58 -15.48
C GLN A 219 2.50 -13.36 -15.56
N ARG A 220 2.92 -12.98 -16.77
CA ARG A 220 3.73 -11.78 -17.01
C ARG A 220 2.89 -10.50 -17.01
N VAL A 221 1.63 -10.61 -17.43
CA VAL A 221 0.69 -9.53 -17.74
C VAL A 221 -0.71 -10.01 -17.32
N VAL A 222 -1.57 -9.09 -16.88
CA VAL A 222 -2.97 -9.38 -16.52
C VAL A 222 -3.89 -8.33 -17.13
N HIS A 223 -5.01 -8.75 -17.72
CA HIS A 223 -5.88 -7.89 -18.53
C HIS A 223 -7.13 -7.38 -17.79
N ASP A 224 -7.13 -7.45 -16.46
CA ASP A 224 -8.26 -7.02 -15.64
C ASP A 224 -8.24 -5.51 -15.40
N PHE A 225 -9.25 -4.82 -15.89
CA PHE A 225 -9.49 -3.43 -15.53
C PHE A 225 -10.00 -3.33 -14.08
N PRO A 226 -9.41 -2.47 -13.22
CA PRO A 226 -9.81 -2.37 -11.83
C PRO A 226 -11.25 -1.87 -11.69
N LYS A 227 -12.12 -2.66 -11.05
CA LYS A 227 -13.52 -2.28 -10.79
C LYS A 227 -13.62 -1.27 -9.63
N TYR A 228 -14.67 -0.44 -9.64
CA TYR A 228 -14.96 0.59 -8.61
C TYR A 228 -13.76 1.54 -8.36
N SER A 229 -13.08 1.91 -9.45
CA SER A 229 -11.77 2.59 -9.43
C SER A 229 -11.79 4.00 -10.02
N ILE A 230 -12.96 4.61 -10.22
CA ILE A 230 -13.10 5.94 -10.85
C ILE A 230 -12.21 6.98 -10.16
N LYS A 231 -12.17 6.97 -8.82
CA LYS A 231 -11.33 7.86 -7.99
C LYS A 231 -9.82 7.49 -7.99
N VAL A 232 -9.42 6.48 -8.75
CA VAL A 232 -8.04 6.00 -8.90
C VAL A 232 -7.53 6.21 -10.32
N LEU A 233 -8.39 6.46 -11.32
CA LEU A 233 -8.01 6.62 -12.73
C LEU A 233 -6.81 7.55 -12.98
N PRO A 234 -6.68 8.74 -12.33
CA PRO A 234 -5.51 9.61 -12.54
C PRO A 234 -4.17 9.04 -12.07
N TRP A 235 -4.20 7.92 -11.35
CA TRP A 235 -3.04 7.25 -10.76
C TRP A 235 -2.66 5.96 -11.48
N LEU A 236 -3.47 5.53 -12.46
CA LEU A 236 -3.22 4.33 -13.23
C LEU A 236 -2.26 4.64 -14.38
N SER A 237 -1.41 3.67 -14.70
CA SER A 237 -0.49 3.76 -15.81
C SER A 237 -1.21 3.71 -17.17
N PRO A 238 -0.64 4.32 -18.24
CA PRO A 238 -1.26 4.36 -19.56
C PRO A 238 -1.61 2.98 -20.11
N GLU A 239 -0.77 1.97 -19.87
CA GLU A 239 -1.03 0.61 -20.35
C GLU A 239 -2.24 -0.05 -19.69
N VAL A 240 -2.55 0.31 -18.43
CA VAL A 240 -3.76 -0.11 -17.72
C VAL A 240 -4.98 0.63 -18.27
N LEU A 241 -4.86 1.93 -18.56
CA LEU A 241 -5.95 2.75 -19.09
C LEU A 241 -6.31 2.42 -20.54
N GLN A 242 -5.31 2.17 -21.38
CA GLN A 242 -5.48 1.89 -22.82
C GLN A 242 -5.94 0.46 -23.10
N GLN A 243 -6.03 -0.39 -22.07
CA GLN A 243 -6.30 -1.81 -22.21
C GLN A 243 -5.40 -2.49 -23.27
N SER A 244 -4.11 -2.12 -23.28
CA SER A 244 -3.15 -2.59 -24.27
C SER A 244 -2.68 -4.03 -24.02
N ARG A 245 -1.81 -4.58 -24.89
CA ARG A 245 -1.27 -5.94 -24.75
C ARG A 245 -0.36 -6.14 -23.52
N ASP A 246 0.12 -5.07 -22.88
CA ASP A 246 1.02 -5.10 -21.72
C ASP A 246 0.35 -4.64 -20.39
N GLN A 247 -0.99 -4.71 -20.32
CA GLN A 247 -1.78 -4.37 -19.14
C GLN A 247 -1.28 -4.96 -17.81
N GLY A 248 -1.28 -4.15 -16.75
CA GLY A 248 -1.29 -4.65 -15.37
C GLY A 248 -0.06 -5.46 -14.96
N SER A 249 1.10 -5.22 -15.58
CA SER A 249 2.36 -5.77 -15.06
C SER A 249 2.71 -5.13 -13.71
N ARG A 250 3.64 -5.73 -12.96
CA ARG A 250 4.16 -5.14 -11.70
C ARG A 250 4.69 -3.71 -11.87
N TRP A 251 5.12 -3.36 -13.09
CA TRP A 251 5.64 -2.04 -13.44
C TRP A 251 4.55 -0.95 -13.42
N SER A 252 3.28 -1.33 -13.55
CA SER A 252 2.16 -0.39 -13.47
C SER A 252 2.06 0.31 -12.10
N ASP A 253 2.43 -0.36 -11.01
CA ASP A 253 2.49 0.27 -9.67
C ASP A 253 3.66 1.24 -9.54
N LEU A 254 4.69 1.12 -10.40
CA LEU A 254 5.87 1.96 -10.40
C LEU A 254 5.77 3.13 -11.39
N TRP A 255 4.75 3.17 -12.23
CA TRP A 255 4.53 4.24 -13.22
C TRP A 255 4.56 5.64 -12.61
N LEU A 256 4.02 5.79 -11.40
CA LEU A 256 3.99 7.05 -10.66
C LEU A 256 5.39 7.58 -10.28
N PHE A 257 6.43 6.75 -10.43
CA PHE A 257 7.83 7.08 -10.21
C PHE A 257 8.63 7.16 -11.52
N SER A 258 7.98 6.95 -12.68
CA SER A 258 8.64 7.02 -13.97
C SER A 258 8.91 8.47 -14.38
N PRO A 259 10.12 8.78 -14.91
CA PRO A 259 10.42 10.10 -15.44
C PRO A 259 9.57 10.48 -16.67
N ASP A 260 8.94 9.51 -17.34
CA ASP A 260 8.18 9.74 -18.58
C ASP A 260 6.83 10.46 -18.40
N LEU A 261 6.44 10.80 -17.16
CA LEU A 261 5.16 11.43 -16.82
C LEU A 261 4.96 12.79 -17.54
N GLU A 262 6.04 13.52 -17.85
CA GLU A 262 5.97 14.81 -18.55
C GLU A 262 5.76 14.69 -20.08
N SER A 263 6.13 13.55 -20.67
CA SER A 263 5.98 13.34 -22.13
C SER A 263 4.55 13.03 -22.55
N SER A 264 3.73 12.60 -21.59
CA SER A 264 2.34 12.17 -21.79
C SER A 264 1.40 13.27 -21.31
N GLY A 265 1.38 14.41 -21.98
CA GLY A 265 0.52 15.55 -21.64
C GLY A 265 -0.94 15.12 -21.38
N LEU A 266 -1.35 15.23 -20.12
CA LEU A 266 -2.74 15.32 -19.67
C LEU A 266 -2.90 16.61 -18.86
#